data_AF-A0AAJ4ZAI0-F1
#
_entry.id   AF-A0AAJ4ZAI0-F1
#
_cell.length_a   1.000
_cell.length_b   1.000
_cell.length_c   1.000
_cell.angle_alpha   90.00
_cell.angle_beta   90.00
_cell.angle_gamma   90.00
#
_symmetry.space_group_name_H-M   'P 1'
#
loop_
_entity.id
_entity.type
_entity.pdbx_description
1 polymer ?
#
loop_
_entity_poly.entity_id
_entity_poly.type
_entity_poly.pdbx_seq_one_letter_code
_entity_poly.pdbx_strand_id
1 'polypeptide(L)' 'MAPAARKRATAAVDMVATSSARAGKQRLGKPEEAAAAIFFLASPQSSYTTGSHIDVSGGLARHV' A
#
# COMPACT_ATOMS: atom_id res chain seq x y z
N MET A 1 -9.55 10.41 33.66
CA MET A 1 -8.50 9.62 32.99
C MET A 1 -9.13 8.74 31.91
N ALA A 2 -9.36 9.27 30.68
CA ALA A 2 -9.51 8.53 29.40
C ALA A 2 -9.94 9.43 28.21
N PRO A 3 -9.12 10.39 27.72
CA PRO A 3 -9.36 11.03 26.41
C PRO A 3 -8.37 10.59 25.31
N ALA A 4 -7.25 9.96 25.66
CA ALA A 4 -6.16 9.70 24.73
C ALA A 4 -6.46 8.61 23.67
N ALA A 5 -7.25 7.58 24.02
CA ALA A 5 -7.53 6.44 23.14
C ALA A 5 -8.41 6.82 21.93
N ARG A 6 -9.41 7.69 22.14
CA ARG A 6 -10.35 8.12 21.10
C ARG A 6 -9.66 8.99 20.04
N LYS A 7 -8.76 9.89 20.47
CA LYS A 7 -7.96 10.74 19.57
C LYS A 7 -7.10 9.92 18.59
N ARG A 8 -6.52 8.80 19.04
CA ARG A 8 -5.69 7.92 18.18
C ARG A 8 -6.52 7.21 17.11
N ALA A 9 -7.72 6.76 17.44
CA ALA A 9 -8.60 6.11 16.49
C ALA A 9 -9.05 7.08 15.38
N THR A 10 -9.45 8.31 15.74
CA THR A 10 -9.84 9.33 14.74
C THR A 10 -8.66 9.70 13.84
N ALA A 11 -7.49 9.94 14.42
CA ALA A 11 -6.28 10.24 13.65
C ALA A 11 -5.87 9.10 12.68
N ALA A 12 -6.10 7.83 13.05
CA ALA A 12 -5.83 6.70 12.17
C ALA A 12 -6.80 6.64 10.98
N VAL A 13 -8.09 6.95 11.21
CA VAL A 13 -9.10 7.04 10.13
C VAL A 13 -8.79 8.20 9.20
N ASP A 14 -8.38 9.35 9.76
CA ASP A 14 -7.98 10.53 8.98
C ASP A 14 -6.73 10.26 8.12
N MET A 15 -5.76 9.53 8.67
CA MET A 15 -4.58 9.07 7.92
C MET A 15 -4.96 8.13 6.78
N VAL A 16 -5.80 7.13 7.05
CA VAL A 16 -6.28 6.18 6.02
C VAL A 16 -6.98 6.93 4.90
N ALA A 17 -7.89 7.85 5.22
CA ALA A 17 -8.60 8.66 4.24
C ALA A 17 -7.63 9.50 3.39
N THR A 18 -6.68 10.18 4.04
CA THR A 18 -5.65 11.00 3.38
C THR A 18 -4.76 10.16 2.45
N SER A 19 -4.35 8.97 2.89
CA SER A 19 -3.56 8.03 2.10
C SER A 19 -4.34 7.55 0.87
N SER A 20 -5.61 7.13 1.03
CA SER A 20 -6.42 6.73 -0.12
C SER A 20 -6.61 7.87 -1.12
N ALA A 21 -6.78 9.13 -0.69
CA ALA A 21 -6.94 10.26 -1.60
C ALA A 21 -5.69 10.57 -2.45
N ARG A 22 -4.49 10.26 -1.92
CA ARG A 22 -3.21 10.45 -2.63
C ARG A 22 -2.84 9.26 -3.51
N ALA A 23 -3.46 8.10 -3.29
CA ALA A 23 -3.24 6.93 -4.12
C ALA A 23 -3.76 7.19 -5.53
N GLY A 24 -3.02 6.77 -6.56
CA GLY A 24 -3.47 6.90 -7.94
C GLY A 24 -4.78 6.15 -8.22
N LYS A 25 -5.10 5.13 -7.41
CA LYS A 25 -6.35 4.37 -7.47
C LYS A 25 -7.44 4.88 -6.51
N GLN A 26 -7.21 5.98 -5.78
CA GLN A 26 -8.15 6.61 -4.84
C GLN A 26 -8.77 5.67 -3.77
N ARG A 27 -8.08 4.58 -3.43
CA ARG A 27 -8.50 3.62 -2.39
C ARG A 27 -7.29 3.01 -1.70
N LEU A 28 -7.52 2.38 -0.55
CA LEU A 28 -6.54 1.44 0.00
C LEU A 28 -6.39 0.21 -0.91
N GLY A 29 -5.16 -0.27 -1.04
CA GLY A 29 -4.87 -1.52 -1.72
C GLY A 29 -5.45 -2.71 -0.94
N LYS A 30 -5.86 -3.74 -1.68
CA LYS A 30 -6.27 -5.02 -1.09
C LYS A 30 -5.06 -5.96 -0.95
N PRO A 31 -5.02 -6.84 0.06
CA PRO A 31 -3.90 -7.79 0.23
C PRO A 31 -3.70 -8.69 -1.00
N GLU A 32 -4.77 -8.99 -1.74
CA GLU A 32 -4.70 -9.77 -2.98
C GLU A 32 -3.92 -9.07 -4.08
N GLU A 33 -3.89 -7.73 -4.11
CA GLU A 33 -3.11 -6.97 -5.10
C GLU A 33 -1.59 -7.15 -4.86
N ALA A 34 -1.16 -7.21 -3.60
CA ALA A 34 0.22 -7.53 -3.24
C ALA A 34 0.56 -9.00 -3.52
N ALA A 35 -0.34 -9.92 -3.19
CA ALA A 35 -0.15 -11.35 -3.45
C ALA A 35 -0.02 -11.64 -4.95
N ALA A 36 -0.80 -10.97 -5.81
CA ALA A 36 -0.70 -11.10 -7.25
C ALA A 36 0.66 -10.62 -7.80
N ALA A 37 1.20 -9.53 -7.26
CA ALA A 37 2.53 -9.04 -7.64
C ALA A 37 3.64 -10.04 -7.26
N ILE A 38 3.55 -10.62 -6.06
CA ILE A 38 4.47 -11.67 -5.61
C ILE A 38 4.35 -12.90 -6.51
N PHE A 39 3.13 -13.31 -6.84
CA PHE A 39 2.89 -14.45 -7.72
C PHE A 39 3.49 -14.22 -9.12
N PHE A 40 3.34 -13.03 -9.69
CA PHE A 40 3.99 -12.67 -10.94
C PHE A 40 5.52 -12.79 -10.85
N LEU A 41 6.13 -12.25 -9.78
CA LEU A 41 7.57 -12.34 -9.55
C LEU A 41 8.07 -13.78 -9.35
N ALA A 42 7.25 -14.64 -8.76
CA ALA A 42 7.56 -16.06 -8.60
C ALA A 42 7.35 -16.88 -9.88
N SER A 43 6.69 -16.31 -10.89
CA SER A 43 6.38 -17.01 -12.13
C SER A 43 7.56 -16.98 -13.13
N PRO A 44 7.59 -17.91 -14.10
CA PRO A 44 8.59 -17.89 -15.18
C PRO A 44 8.62 -16.59 -16.00
N GLN A 45 7.53 -15.80 -15.98
CA GLN A 45 7.44 -14.52 -16.69
C GLN A 45 8.42 -13.48 -16.14
N SER A 46 8.86 -13.65 -14.88
CA SER A 46 9.80 -12.77 -14.20
C SER A 46 11.23 -13.32 -14.16
N SER A 47 11.57 -14.30 -15.01
CA SER A 47 12.85 -15.03 -14.97
C SER A 47 14.11 -14.17 -15.12
N TYR A 48 13.99 -12.99 -15.72
CA TYR A 48 15.11 -12.06 -15.91
C TYR A 48 15.05 -10.83 -14.98
N THR A 49 14.06 -10.75 -14.10
CA THR A 49 13.92 -9.66 -13.14
C THR A 49 14.63 -10.03 -11.84
N THR A 50 15.70 -9.30 -11.52
CA THR A 50 16.49 -9.46 -10.30
C THR A 50 16.96 -8.11 -9.78
N GLY A 51 17.23 -8.02 -8.47
CA GLY A 51 17.75 -6.81 -7.82
C GLY A 51 16.86 -5.56 -7.91
N SER A 52 15.62 -5.71 -8.39
CA SER A 52 14.70 -4.60 -8.66
C SER A 52 13.63 -4.53 -7.58
N HIS A 53 13.22 -3.32 -7.20
CA HIS A 53 12.13 -3.10 -6.25
C HIS A 53 10.86 -2.71 -7.01
N ILE A 54 9.75 -3.37 -6.70
CA ILE A 54 8.43 -3.07 -7.27
C ILE A 54 7.52 -2.56 -6.15
N ASP A 55 7.05 -1.32 -6.28
CA ASP A 55 6.07 -0.75 -5.37
C ASP A 55 4.66 -1.28 -5.67
N VAL A 56 3.98 -1.76 -4.63
CA VAL A 56 2.59 -2.23 -4.71
C VAL A 56 1.69 -1.36 -3.81
N SER A 57 1.98 -0.07 -3.72
CA SER A 57 1.22 0.87 -2.88
C SER A 57 0.11 1.59 -3.65
N GLY A 58 -0.12 1.26 -4.92
CA GLY A 58 -1.14 1.91 -5.76
C GLY A 58 -0.82 3.38 -6.09
N GLY A 59 0.47 3.74 -6.16
CA GLY A 59 0.95 5.09 -6.47
C GLY A 59 1.07 6.04 -5.28
N LEU A 60 0.91 5.50 -4.07
CA LEU A 60 1.14 6.21 -2.81
C LEU A 60 2.62 6.49 -2.56
N ALA A 61 3.48 5.50 -2.76
CA ALA A 61 4.91 5.67 -2.64
C ALA A 61 5.43 6.43 -3.87
N ARG A 62 6.06 7.57 -3.62
CA ARG A 62 6.80 8.34 -4.64
C ARG A 62 8.24 7.85 -4.55
N HIS A 63 8.62 6.91 -5.41
CA HIS A 63 10.02 6.49 -5.51
C HIS A 63 10.75 7.55 -6.35
N VAL A 64 11.55 8.39 -5.68
CA VAL A 64 12.49 9.34 -6.28
C VAL A 64 13.91 8.85 -6.10
#